data_AF-A0A7L4F421-F1
#
_entry.id   AF-A0A7L4F421-F1
#
_cell.length_a   1.000
_cell.length_b   1.000
_cell.length_c   1.000
_cell.angle_alpha   90.00
_cell.angle_beta   90.00
_cell.angle_gamma   90.00
#
_symmetry.space_group_name_H-M   'P 1'
#
loop_
_entity.id
_entity.type
_entity.pdbx_description
1 polymer ?
#
loop_
_entity_poly.entity_id
_entity_poly.type
_entity_poly.pdbx_seq_one_letter_code
_entity_poly.pdbx_strand_id
1 'polypeptide(L)' 'SFSAVTTGRAQVQQEPSAETTEGTGISINCSHPNINSYDYIVWYRQLPGRGPEFLVTSIRGSKAL' A
#
# COMPACT_ATOMS: atom_id res chain seq x y z
N SER A 1 21.42 1.91 -4.68
CA SER A 1 20.88 0.94 -3.70
C SER A 1 19.73 1.59 -2.98
N PHE A 2 18.50 1.10 -3.17
CA PHE A 2 17.34 1.56 -2.40
C PHE A 2 17.12 0.55 -1.28
N SER A 3 17.33 0.99 -0.04
CA SER A 3 17.13 0.16 1.14
C SER A 3 15.65 0.08 1.45
N ALA A 4 15.05 -1.09 1.27
CA ALA A 4 13.72 -1.38 1.78
C ALA A 4 13.75 -1.43 3.31
N VAL A 5 13.22 -0.39 3.96
CA VAL A 5 12.95 -0.42 5.40
C VAL A 5 11.45 -0.53 5.60
N THR A 6 11.01 -1.61 6.26
CA THR A 6 10.00 -1.49 7.31
C THR A 6 9.98 -2.75 8.17
N THR A 7 10.42 -2.59 9.42
CA THR A 7 10.14 -3.50 10.52
C THR A 7 8.78 -3.14 11.09
N GLY A 8 7.71 -3.69 10.48
CA GLY A 8 6.39 -3.78 11.08
C GLY A 8 6.16 -5.22 11.56
N ARG A 9 5.37 -5.40 12.64
CA ARG A 9 4.93 -6.74 13.08
C ARG A 9 4.25 -7.54 11.95
N ALA A 10 3.67 -6.85 10.97
CA ALA A 10 3.25 -7.40 9.70
C ALA A 10 4.41 -7.25 8.70
N GLN A 11 4.86 -8.36 8.10
CA GLN A 11 5.90 -8.42 7.07
C GLN A 11 5.41 -7.82 5.74
N VAL A 12 4.97 -6.57 5.73
CA VAL A 12 4.49 -5.88 4.52
C VAL A 12 5.67 -5.35 3.74
N GLN A 13 5.76 -5.71 2.47
CA GLN A 13 6.76 -5.19 1.55
C GLN A 13 6.09 -4.32 0.49
N GLN A 14 6.52 -3.08 0.37
CA GLN A 14 6.09 -2.12 -0.65
C GLN A 14 7.31 -1.54 -1.36
N GLU A 15 7.10 -1.05 -2.58
CA GLU A 15 8.10 -0.23 -3.24
C GLU A 15 8.27 1.10 -2.51
N PRO A 16 9.51 1.56 -2.28
CA PRO A 16 9.76 2.78 -1.50
C PRO A 16 9.34 4.06 -2.24
N SER A 17 9.20 3.99 -3.57
CA SER A 17 8.84 5.13 -4.41
C SER A 17 8.15 4.66 -5.69
N ALA A 18 7.23 5.46 -6.20
CA ALA A 18 6.61 5.28 -7.50
C ALA A 18 6.37 6.66 -8.12
N GLU A 19 6.66 6.80 -9.41
CA GLU A 19 6.51 8.05 -10.17
C GLU A 19 5.68 7.78 -11.42
N THR A 20 4.89 8.77 -11.83
CA THR A 20 4.10 8.73 -13.07
C THR A 20 3.95 10.15 -13.61
N THR A 21 3.52 10.27 -14.85
CA THR A 21 3.20 11.57 -15.47
C THR A 21 1.84 12.06 -14.99
N GLU A 22 1.68 13.37 -14.82
CA GLU A 22 0.40 13.98 -14.50
C GLU A 22 -0.71 13.53 -15.46
N GLY A 23 -1.90 13.24 -14.93
CA GLY A 23 -3.02 12.71 -15.71
C GLY A 23 -2.95 11.20 -16.00
N THR A 24 -1.86 10.52 -15.62
CA THR A 24 -1.71 9.07 -15.78
C THR A 24 -1.99 8.36 -14.45
N GLY A 25 -2.69 7.21 -14.50
CA GLY A 25 -2.86 6.36 -13.32
C GLY A 25 -1.53 5.76 -12.85
N ILE A 26 -1.43 5.47 -11.55
CA ILE A 26 -0.28 4.77 -10.96
C ILE A 26 -0.76 3.60 -10.10
N SER A 27 -0.02 2.51 -10.14
CA SER A 27 -0.26 1.34 -9.30
C SER A 27 0.78 1.28 -8.19
N ILE A 28 0.32 1.37 -6.94
CA ILE A 28 1.16 1.17 -5.76
C ILE A 28 0.92 -0.24 -5.26
N ASN A 29 1.95 -1.07 -5.28
CA ASN A 29 1.85 -2.48 -4.95
C ASN A 29 2.36 -2.73 -3.52
N CYS A 30 1.68 -3.64 -2.82
CA CYS A 30 2.16 -4.22 -1.58
C CYS A 30 2.13 -5.74 -1.66
N SER A 31 3.06 -6.40 -0.99
CA SER A 31 2.99 -7.83 -0.71
C SER A 31 2.90 -8.07 0.79
N HIS A 32 2.01 -8.99 1.17
CA HIS A 32 1.77 -9.35 2.55
C HIS A 32 1.74 -10.89 2.64
N PRO A 33 2.90 -11.55 2.76
CA PRO A 33 3.02 -13.00 2.60
C PRO A 33 2.19 -13.79 3.62
N ASN A 34 1.99 -13.24 4.82
CA ASN A 34 1.29 -13.89 5.93
C ASN A 34 -0.15 -13.37 6.14
N ILE A 35 -0.77 -12.69 5.17
CA ILE A 35 -2.15 -12.18 5.32
C ILE A 35 -3.18 -13.28 5.12
N ASN A 36 -4.19 -13.37 5.98
CA ASN A 36 -5.30 -14.31 5.81
C ASN A 36 -6.29 -13.81 4.74
N SER A 37 -7.10 -14.71 4.19
CA SER A 37 -8.09 -14.39 3.14
C SER A 37 -9.17 -13.38 3.58
N TYR A 38 -9.38 -13.21 4.88
CA TYR A 38 -10.41 -12.35 5.45
C TYR A 38 -9.84 -11.11 6.17
N ASP A 39 -8.52 -10.94 6.13
CA ASP A 39 -7.91 -9.75 6.70
C ASP A 39 -8.12 -8.55 5.76
N TYR A 40 -8.36 -7.39 6.35
CA TYR A 40 -8.48 -6.13 5.63
C TYR A 40 -7.10 -5.50 5.40
N ILE A 41 -6.86 -5.08 4.17
CA ILE A 41 -5.75 -4.21 3.79
C ILE A 41 -6.31 -2.79 3.71
N VAL A 42 -5.77 -1.89 4.51
CA VAL A 42 -6.23 -0.50 4.58
C VAL A 42 -5.17 0.40 3.96
N TRP A 43 -5.57 1.19 2.96
CA TRP A 43 -4.69 2.15 2.28
C TRP A 43 -4.91 3.55 2.82
N TYR A 44 -3.81 4.21 3.16
CA TYR A 44 -3.78 5.60 3.60
C TYR A 44 -2.87 6.43 2.70
N ARG A 45 -3.22 7.71 2.52
CA ARG A 45 -2.37 8.74 1.92
C ARG A 45 -1.96 9.75 2.97
N GLN A 46 -0.69 10.12 2.98
CA GLN A 46 -0.23 11.24 3.80
C GLN A 46 0.49 12.25 2.91
N LEU A 47 -0.05 13.47 2.84
CA LEU A 47 0.60 14.60 2.19
C LEU A 47 1.50 15.33 3.21
N PRO A 48 2.56 16.03 2.76
CA PRO A 48 3.41 16.81 3.65
C PRO A 48 2.59 17.76 4.56
N GLY A 49 2.86 17.71 5.87
CA GLY A 49 2.19 18.55 6.87
C GLY A 49 0.75 18.14 7.21
N ARG A 50 0.25 17.00 6.73
CA ARG A 50 -1.10 16.50 7.01
C ARG A 50 -1.08 15.17 7.78
N GLY A 51 -2.18 14.87 8.45
CA GLY A 51 -2.42 13.54 9.02
C GLY A 51 -2.72 12.49 7.93
N PRO A 52 -2.71 11.19 8.29
CA PRO A 52 -3.13 10.13 7.38
C PRO A 52 -4.58 10.30 6.94
N GLU A 53 -4.82 10.18 5.64
CA GLU A 53 -6.13 10.20 5.01
C GLU A 53 -6.47 8.79 4.52
N PHE A 54 -7.62 8.26 4.91
CA PHE A 54 -8.09 6.97 4.44
C PHE A 54 -8.42 7.03 2.94
N LEU A 55 -7.95 6.04 2.17
CA LEU A 55 -8.27 5.90 0.75
C LEU A 55 -9.29 4.80 0.51
N VAL A 56 -8.93 3.56 0.85
CA VAL A 56 -9.71 2.36 0.51
C VAL A 56 -9.33 1.17 1.40
N THR A 57 -10.28 0.26 1.60
CA THR A 57 -10.04 -1.08 2.16
C THR A 57 -10.16 -2.14 1.07
N SER A 58 -9.26 -3.13 1.06
CA SER A 58 -9.35 -4.32 0.22
C SER A 58 -9.20 -5.59 1.05
N ILE A 59 -9.66 -6.73 0.52
CA ILE A 59 -9.47 -8.06 1.13
C ILE A 59 -8.69 -8.95 0.18
N ARG A 60 -7.90 -9.87 0.72
CA ARG A 60 -7.13 -10.81 -0.11
C ARG A 60 -8.10 -11.73 -0.87
N GLY A 61 -8.18 -11.57 -2.20
CA GLY A 61 -9.02 -12.40 -3.07
C GLY A 61 -10.28 -11.72 -3.60
N SER A 62 -10.60 -10.49 -3.16
CA SER A 62 -11.55 -9.66 -3.90
C SER A 62 -10.86 -9.12 -5.14
N LYS A 63 -11.26 -9.59 -6.34
CA LYS A 63 -11.11 -8.73 -7.52
C LYS A 63 -11.98 -7.51 -7.28
N ALA A 64 -11.44 -6.31 -7.52
CA ALA A 64 -12.30 -5.16 -7.72
C ALA A 64 -13.27 -5.52 -8.85
N LEU A 65 -14.58 -5.44 -8.57
CA LEU A 65 -15.61 -5.49 -9.60
C LEU A 65 -15.46 -4.28 -10.51
#